data_AF-A0A7C1PEQ2-F1
#
_entry.id   AF-A0A7C1PEQ2-F1
#
_cell.length_a   1.000
_cell.length_b   1.000
_cell.length_c   1.000
_cell.angle_alpha   90.00
_cell.angle_beta   90.00
_cell.angle_gamma   90.00
#
_symmetry.space_group_name_H-M   'P 1'
#
loop_
_entity.id
_entity.type
_entity.pdbx_description
1 polymer ?
#
loop_
_entity_poly.entity_id
_entity_poly.type
_entity_poly.pdbx_seq_one_letter_code
_entity_poly.pdbx_strand_id
1 'polypeptide(L)'
;NCSHWEAVIFLGLLALGLELLQRSPIRHRRHWSAVFASAVVFAMFHSAVWPSPLPLFVLGLGLGWLAVWTRGFFCPALLHAFFNAVSTLYLLIYGSA
;
A
#
# COMPACT_ATOMS: atom_id res chain seq x y z
N ASN A 1 23.20 11.14 -3.89
CA ASN A 1 23.05 11.55 -2.47
C ASN A 1 21.62 11.49 -1.92
N CYS A 2 20.65 10.84 -2.59
CA CYS A 2 19.29 10.68 -2.09
C CYS A 2 19.04 9.18 -1.80
N SER A 3 18.87 8.75 -0.54
CA SER A 3 18.32 7.41 -0.26
C SER A 3 17.91 7.14 1.19
N HIS A 4 18.62 7.69 2.17
CA HIS A 4 18.52 7.27 3.57
C HIS A 4 17.44 8.06 4.33
N TRP A 5 17.29 9.35 4.07
CA TRP A 5 16.23 10.17 4.68
C TRP A 5 14.83 9.76 4.24
N GLU A 6 14.63 9.41 2.97
CA GLU A 6 13.32 8.94 2.49
C GLU A 6 12.92 7.62 3.11
N ALA A 7 13.87 6.69 3.28
CA ALA A 7 13.64 5.42 3.96
C ALA A 7 13.28 5.64 5.44
N VAL A 8 13.97 6.54 6.14
CA VAL A 8 13.67 6.87 7.55
C VAL A 8 12.30 7.53 7.69
N ILE A 9 11.95 8.48 6.81
CA ILE A 9 10.63 9.12 6.79
C ILE A 9 9.55 8.08 6.53
N PHE A 10 9.75 7.19 5.56
CA PHE A 10 8.81 6.13 5.24
C PHE A 10 8.61 5.17 6.42
N LEU A 11 9.69 4.70 7.04
CA LEU A 11 9.62 3.81 8.20
C LEU A 11 8.95 4.50 9.40
N GLY A 12 9.22 5.79 9.62
CA GLY A 12 8.58 6.58 10.67
C GLY A 12 7.08 6.73 10.45
N LEU A 13 6.66 7.09 9.23
CA LEU A 13 5.24 7.20 8.86
C LEU A 13 4.52 5.85 8.94
N LEU A 14 5.18 4.76 8.52
CA LEU A 14 4.66 3.41 8.61
C LEU A 14 4.47 2.97 10.07
N ALA A 15 5.49 3.17 10.92
CA ALA A 15 5.43 2.82 12.33
C ALA A 15 4.33 3.62 13.06
N LEU A 16 4.23 4.93 12.78
CA LEU A 16 3.17 5.77 13.32
C LEU A 16 1.78 5.30 12.84
N GLY A 17 1.64 4.98 11.55
CA GLY A 17 0.39 4.46 11.01
C GLY A 17 -0.03 3.13 11.66
N LEU A 18 0.91 2.22 11.89
CA LEU A 18 0.66 0.95 12.58
C LEU A 18 0.28 1.14 14.05
N GLU A 19 1.01 1.99 14.77
CA GLU A 19 0.71 2.31 16.18
C GLU A 19 -0.68 2.94 16.32
N LEU A 20 -1.01 3.90 15.43
CA LEU A 20 -2.34 4.51 15.39
C LEU A 20 -3.43 3.50 15.06
N LEU A 21 -3.16 2.55 14.15
CA LEU A 21 -4.10 1.48 13.82
C LEU A 21 -4.32 0.52 14.99
N GLN A 22 -3.27 0.15 15.72
CA GLN A 22 -3.34 -0.72 16.90
C GLN A 22 -4.08 -0.06 18.07
N ARG A 23 -3.92 1.26 18.24
CA ARG A 23 -4.58 2.03 19.31
C ARG A 23 -5.99 2.48 18.96
N SER A 24 -6.36 2.49 17.68
CA SER A 24 -7.68 2.92 17.25
C SER A 24 -8.72 1.82 17.51
N PRO A 25 -9.80 2.08 18.27
CA PRO A 25 -10.94 1.19 18.32
C PRO A 25 -11.60 1.22 16.93
N ILE A 26 -11.34 0.19 16.11
CA ILE A 26 -11.81 0.13 14.73
C ILE A 26 -13.35 0.24 14.73
N ARG A 27 -13.86 1.44 14.41
CA ARG A 27 -15.29 1.72 14.37
C ARG A 27 -15.82 1.24 13.02
N HIS A 28 -16.48 0.10 13.04
CA HIS A 28 -16.90 -0.74 11.90
C HIS A 28 -17.94 -0.13 10.93
N ARG A 29 -18.07 1.21 10.84
CA ARG A 29 -19.26 1.85 10.26
C ARG A 29 -19.07 2.56 8.92
N ARG A 30 -17.87 2.60 8.34
CA ARG A 30 -17.64 3.21 7.01
C ARG A 30 -16.56 2.48 6.19
N HIS A 31 -16.77 1.19 5.94
CA HIS A 31 -15.75 0.30 5.36
C HIS A 31 -15.36 0.71 3.94
N TRP A 32 -16.34 0.93 3.06
CA TRP A 32 -16.08 1.22 1.65
C TRP A 32 -15.51 2.62 1.38
N SER A 33 -15.94 3.65 2.13
CA SER A 33 -15.36 4.98 1.97
C SER A 33 -13.91 5.04 2.47
N ALA A 34 -13.57 4.28 3.52
CA ALA A 34 -12.20 4.16 3.99
C ALA A 34 -11.32 3.43 2.96
N VAL A 35 -11.84 2.35 2.34
CA VAL A 35 -11.16 1.61 1.26
C VAL A 35 -10.92 2.51 0.05
N PHE A 36 -11.92 3.27 -0.38
CA PHE A 36 -11.77 4.18 -1.52
C PHE A 36 -10.76 5.29 -1.22
N ALA A 37 -10.87 5.94 -0.06
CA ALA A 37 -9.96 7.01 0.34
C ALA A 37 -8.52 6.52 0.46
N SER A 38 -8.28 5.34 1.07
CA SER A 38 -6.94 4.78 1.18
C SER A 38 -6.37 4.38 -0.19
N ALA A 39 -7.19 3.85 -1.10
CA ALA A 39 -6.77 3.54 -2.46
C ALA A 39 -6.37 4.79 -3.26
N VAL A 40 -7.13 5.88 -3.15
CA VAL A 40 -6.79 7.17 -3.78
C VAL A 40 -5.46 7.69 -3.25
N VAL A 41 -5.31 7.76 -1.92
CA VAL A 41 -4.07 8.24 -1.29
C VAL A 41 -2.88 7.37 -1.72
N PHE A 42 -3.02 6.05 -1.71
CA PHE A 42 -1.99 5.11 -2.19
C PHE A 42 -1.57 5.41 -3.63
N ALA A 43 -2.53 5.54 -4.55
CA ALA A 43 -2.25 5.85 -5.94
C ALA A 43 -1.58 7.22 -6.14
N MET A 44 -2.01 8.24 -5.38
CA MET A 44 -1.42 9.58 -5.42
C MET A 44 0.06 9.57 -5.01
N PHE A 45 0.40 8.87 -3.94
CA PHE A 45 1.79 8.74 -3.49
C PHE A 45 2.68 7.96 -4.46
N HIS A 46 2.10 7.16 -5.36
CA HIS A 46 2.82 6.44 -6.40
C HIS A 46 2.68 7.10 -7.78
N SER A 47 2.13 8.31 -7.88
CA SER A 47 1.91 8.98 -9.17
C SER A 47 3.20 9.24 -9.96
N ALA A 48 4.33 9.38 -9.26
CA ALA A 48 5.65 9.62 -9.85
C ALA A 48 6.52 8.36 -9.99
N VAL A 49 6.03 7.19 -9.55
CA VAL A 49 6.79 5.94 -9.53
C VAL A 49 6.11 4.93 -10.43
N TRP A 50 6.87 4.21 -11.26
CA TRP A 50 6.33 3.11 -12.05
C TRP A 50 5.91 1.96 -11.13
N PRO A 51 4.74 1.28 -11.33
CA PRO A 51 3.80 1.37 -12.45
C PRO A 51 2.76 2.50 -12.34
N SER A 52 2.03 2.76 -13.43
CA SER A 52 1.13 3.91 -13.50
C SER A 52 0.09 3.95 -12.36
N PRO A 53 -0.33 5.16 -11.92
CA PRO A 53 -1.19 5.33 -10.75
C PRO A 53 -2.58 4.67 -10.86
N LEU A 54 -3.08 4.43 -12.09
CA LEU A 54 -4.39 3.81 -12.30
C LEU A 54 -4.41 2.30 -11.91
N PRO A 55 -3.47 1.45 -12.39
CA PRO A 55 -3.26 0.10 -11.86
C PRO A 55 -3.08 0.05 -10.35
N LEU A 56 -2.32 0.99 -9.78
CA LEU A 56 -2.06 1.04 -8.34
C LEU A 56 -3.32 1.43 -7.54
N PHE A 57 -4.18 2.28 -8.09
CA PHE A 57 -5.49 2.54 -7.51
C PHE A 57 -6.35 1.27 -7.44
N VAL A 58 -6.38 0.49 -8.51
CA VAL A 58 -7.11 -0.80 -8.55
C VAL A 58 -6.52 -1.80 -7.55
N LEU A 59 -5.19 -1.88 -7.45
CA LEU A 59 -4.52 -2.68 -6.42
C LEU A 59 -4.93 -2.22 -5.01
N GLY A 60 -4.90 -0.91 -4.74
CA GLY A 60 -5.31 -0.33 -3.46
C GLY A 60 -6.76 -0.66 -3.08
N LEU A 61 -7.67 -0.61 -4.06
CA LEU A 61 -9.06 -1.04 -3.88
C LEU A 61 -9.14 -2.54 -3.53
N GLY A 62 -8.37 -3.39 -4.23
CA GLY A 62 -8.31 -4.83 -3.96
C GLY A 62 -7.76 -5.15 -2.56
N LEU A 63 -6.71 -4.45 -2.12
CA LEU A 63 -6.14 -4.58 -0.79
C LEU A 63 -7.15 -4.18 0.29
N GLY A 64 -7.85 -3.07 0.10
CA GLY A 64 -8.90 -2.61 1.02
C GLY A 64 -10.12 -3.53 1.05
N TRP A 65 -10.57 -4.03 -0.11
CA TRP A 65 -11.61 -5.05 -0.21
C TRP A 65 -11.22 -6.29 0.58
N LEU A 66 -10.00 -6.79 0.38
CA LEU A 66 -9.51 -7.99 1.04
C LEU A 66 -9.42 -7.80 2.56
N ALA A 67 -9.00 -6.62 3.02
CA ALA A 67 -8.99 -6.28 4.45
C ALA A 67 -10.40 -6.30 5.07
N VAL A 68 -11.39 -5.78 4.34
CA VAL A 68 -12.79 -5.79 4.78
C VAL A 68 -13.35 -7.21 4.82
N TRP A 69 -13.00 -8.04 3.82
CA TRP A 69 -13.49 -9.40 3.71
C TRP A 69 -12.87 -10.36 4.72
N THR A 70 -11.55 -10.29 4.95
CA THR A 70 -10.83 -11.14 5.92
C THR A 70 -10.86 -10.59 7.34
N ARG A 71 -11.37 -9.36 7.54
CA ARG A 71 -11.35 -8.62 8.80
C ARG A 71 -9.94 -8.50 9.40
N GLY A 72 -8.92 -8.43 8.55
CA GLY A 72 -7.52 -8.40 8.97
C GLY A 72 -6.59 -7.83 7.91
N PHE A 73 -5.41 -7.39 8.34
CA PHE A 73 -4.41 -6.77 7.48
C PHE A 73 -3.41 -7.77 6.89
N PHE A 74 -3.39 -9.02 7.37
CA PHE A 74 -2.41 -10.03 6.97
C PHE A 74 -2.56 -10.44 5.49
N CYS A 75 -3.76 -10.79 5.04
CA CYS A 75 -3.99 -11.13 3.63
C CYS A 75 -3.67 -9.97 2.66
N PRO A 76 -4.10 -8.72 2.93
CA PRO A 76 -3.64 -7.54 2.18
C PRO A 76 -2.12 -7.39 2.17
N ALA A 77 -1.47 -7.55 3.32
CA ALA A 77 -0.01 -7.42 3.40
C ALA A 77 0.72 -8.47 2.54
N LEU A 78 0.26 -9.72 2.55
CA LEU A 78 0.79 -10.77 1.68
C LEU A 78 0.61 -10.46 0.19
N LEU A 79 -0.59 -10.03 -0.22
CA LEU A 79 -0.85 -9.68 -1.61
C LEU A 79 0.02 -8.50 -2.07
N HIS A 80 0.19 -7.50 -1.21
CA HIS A 80 1.05 -6.36 -1.50
C HIS A 80 2.53 -6.77 -1.62
N ALA A 81 3.03 -7.61 -0.70
CA ALA A 81 4.38 -8.15 -0.77
C ALA A 81 4.61 -8.96 -2.05
N PHE A 82 3.63 -9.77 -2.45
CA PHE A 82 3.68 -10.53 -3.69
C PHE A 82 3.74 -9.63 -4.93
N PHE A 83 2.90 -8.60 -5.00
CA PHE A 83 2.94 -7.61 -6.09
C PHE A 83 4.32 -6.93 -6.20
N ASN A 84 4.90 -6.54 -5.07
CA ASN A 84 6.24 -5.94 -5.04
C ASN A 84 7.33 -6.92 -5.48
N ALA A 85 7.25 -8.20 -5.09
CA ALA A 85 8.19 -9.22 -5.50
C ALA A 85 8.15 -9.46 -7.01
N VAL A 86 6.96 -9.61 -7.59
CA VAL A 86 6.78 -9.78 -9.05
C VAL A 86 7.26 -8.53 -9.80
N SER A 87 6.92 -7.33 -9.32
CA SER A 87 7.35 -6.07 -9.94
C SER A 87 8.87 -5.92 -9.92
N THR A 88 9.51 -6.28 -8.80
CA THR A 88 10.98 -6.27 -8.66
C THR A 88 11.61 -7.25 -9.62
N LEU A 89 11.08 -8.48 -9.70
CA LEU A 89 11.58 -9.50 -10.62
C LEU A 89 11.41 -9.06 -12.09
N TYR A 90 10.27 -8.44 -12.43
CA TYR A 90 10.03 -7.89 -13.76
C TYR A 90 11.07 -6.82 -14.11
N LEU A 91 11.36 -5.88 -13.19
CA LEU A 91 12.38 -4.86 -13.40
C LEU A 91 13.79 -5.46 -13.50
N LEU A 92 14.11 -6.50 -12.75
CA LEU A 92 15.42 -7.16 -12.83
C LEU A 92 15.62 -7.91 -14.17
N ILE A 93 14.56 -8.50 -14.71
CA ILE A 93 14.61 -9.27 -15.96
C ILE A 93 14.51 -8.36 -17.19
N TYR A 94 13.60 -7.38 -17.16
CA TYR A 94 13.23 -6.57 -18.33
C TYR A 94 13.64 -5.10 -18.23
N GLY A 95 14.02 -4.60 -17.05
CA GLY A 95 14.39 -3.20 -16.82
C GLY A 95 15.87 -2.87 -17.10
N SER A 96 16.63 -3.81 -17.68
CA SER A 96 18.04 -3.67 -18.05
C SER A 96 18.27 -3.25 -19.51
N ALA A 97 17.24 -2.69 -20.18
CA ALA A 97 17.31 -2.16 -21.54
C ALA A 97 17.29 -0.62 -21.57
#